data_AF-Q95UI2-F1
#
_entry.id   AF-Q95UI2-F1
#
_cell.length_a   1.000
_cell.length_b   1.000
_cell.length_c   1.000
_cell.angle_alpha   90.00
_cell.angle_beta   90.00
_cell.angle_gamma   90.00
#
_symmetry.space_group_name_H-M   'P 1'
#
loop_
_entity.id
_entity.type
_entity.pdbx_description
1 polymer ?
#
loop_
_entity_poly.entity_id
_entity_poly.type
_entity_poly.pdbx_seq_one_letter_code
_entity_poly.pdbx_strand_id
1 'polypeptide(L)'
;EFYRYVPRDMPPAQTFLLPGVNVDLHNSSDAIVTLRNVNLQSAGRFRCEVSGEAPSFQTVTEHGDMIVAYLPDEGSPKISGGRPRYQIGDYVRVNCT
;
A
#
# COMPACT_ATOMS: atom_id res chain seq x y z
N GLU A 1 -10.84 10.12 6.47
CA GLU A 1 -11.05 9.42 5.19
C GLU A 1 -10.20 10.07 4.10
N PHE A 2 -9.95 9.42 2.97
CA PHE A 2 -9.22 10.00 1.82
C PHE A 2 -10.05 9.98 0.52
N TYR A 3 -11.09 9.15 0.47
CA TYR A 3 -12.05 9.06 -0.62
C TYR A 3 -13.44 8.83 -0.04
N ARG A 4 -14.45 9.47 -0.63
CA ARG A 4 -15.86 9.29 -0.29
C ARG A 4 -16.70 9.26 -1.55
N TYR A 5 -17.66 8.33 -1.59
CA TYR A 5 -18.66 8.24 -2.63
C TYR A 5 -20.07 8.37 -2.06
N VAL A 6 -20.84 9.33 -2.55
CA VAL A 6 -22.25 9.55 -2.22
C VAL A 6 -23.03 9.69 -3.52
N PRO A 7 -23.89 8.73 -3.90
CA PRO A 7 -24.57 8.74 -5.22
C PRO A 7 -25.42 9.99 -5.49
N ARG A 8 -25.90 10.67 -4.44
CA ARG A 8 -26.75 11.86 -4.53
C ARG A 8 -25.97 13.18 -4.59
N ASP A 9 -24.68 13.17 -4.31
CA ASP A 9 -23.84 14.38 -4.34
C ASP A 9 -23.45 14.75 -5.78
N MET A 10 -23.11 16.03 -5.99
CA MET A 10 -22.52 16.53 -7.23
C MET A 10 -21.21 17.28 -6.92
N PRO A 11 -20.03 16.70 -7.22
CA PRO A 11 -19.80 15.38 -7.80
C PRO A 11 -20.05 14.25 -6.78
N PRO A 12 -20.39 13.02 -7.24
CA PRO A 12 -20.68 11.90 -6.36
C PRO A 12 -19.44 11.36 -5.65
N ALA A 13 -18.24 11.61 -6.20
CA ALA A 13 -16.97 11.22 -5.62
C ALA A 13 -16.20 12.46 -5.13
N GLN A 14 -15.68 12.39 -3.91
CA GLN A 14 -14.88 13.43 -3.26
C GLN A 14 -13.57 12.83 -2.75
N THR A 15 -12.50 13.62 -2.76
CA THR A 15 -11.18 13.22 -2.24
C THR A 15 -10.73 14.18 -1.15
N PHE A 16 -9.97 13.63 -0.20
CA PHE A 16 -9.38 14.39 0.89
C PHE A 16 -7.88 14.10 0.92
N LEU A 17 -7.10 15.17 1.08
CA LEU A 17 -5.65 15.08 1.12
C LEU A 17 -5.19 14.27 2.33
N LEU A 18 -4.43 13.21 2.07
CA LEU A 18 -3.76 12.41 3.06
C LEU A 18 -2.33 12.11 2.57
N PRO A 19 -1.28 12.35 3.38
CA PRO A 19 0.09 12.06 2.97
C PRO A 19 0.26 10.61 2.51
N GLY A 20 0.99 10.39 1.43
CA GLY A 20 1.21 9.06 0.85
C GLY A 20 0.02 8.49 0.06
N VAL A 21 -1.13 9.18 -0.01
CA VAL A 21 -2.31 8.71 -0.75
C VAL A 21 -2.65 9.68 -1.86
N ASN A 22 -2.67 9.19 -3.10
CA ASN A 22 -3.02 9.97 -4.28
C ASN A 22 -4.07 9.21 -5.08
N VAL A 23 -5.32 9.67 -5.01
CA VAL A 23 -6.47 8.98 -5.60
C VAL A 23 -6.65 9.38 -7.06
N ASP A 24 -6.81 8.37 -7.93
CA ASP A 24 -7.24 8.54 -9.30
C ASP A 24 -8.76 8.56 -9.39
N LEU A 25 -9.33 9.77 -9.32
CA LEU A 25 -10.78 10.00 -9.39
C LEU A 25 -11.42 9.44 -10.66
N HIS A 26 -10.71 9.41 -11.80
CA HIS A 26 -11.28 8.96 -13.06
C HIS A 26 -11.45 7.43 -13.12
N ASN A 27 -10.57 6.71 -12.44
CA ASN A 27 -10.59 5.24 -12.34
C ASN A 27 -11.06 4.76 -10.97
N SER A 28 -11.84 5.57 -10.25
CA SER A 28 -12.44 5.20 -8.95
C SER A 28 -13.95 5.29 -9.03
N SER A 29 -14.64 4.43 -8.29
CA SER A 29 -16.10 4.32 -8.22
C SER A 29 -16.57 4.14 -6.77
N ASP A 30 -17.87 3.87 -6.62
CA ASP A 30 -18.52 3.42 -5.39
C ASP A 30 -17.87 2.18 -4.73
N ALA A 31 -17.26 1.29 -5.52
CA ALA A 31 -16.71 0.02 -5.04
C ALA A 31 -15.19 -0.11 -5.16
N ILE A 32 -14.55 0.67 -6.03
CA ILE A 32 -13.12 0.57 -6.34
C ILE A 32 -12.46 1.93 -6.15
N VAL A 33 -11.35 1.99 -5.41
CA VAL A 33 -10.53 3.20 -5.28
C VAL A 33 -9.14 2.93 -5.82
N THR A 34 -8.75 3.66 -6.87
CA THR A 34 -7.45 3.51 -7.52
C THR A 34 -6.47 4.54 -6.97
N LEU A 35 -5.29 4.09 -6.55
CA LEU A 35 -4.20 4.98 -6.13
C LEU A 35 -3.14 5.09 -7.24
N ARG A 36 -2.62 6.30 -7.46
CA ARG A 36 -1.48 6.58 -8.36
C ARG A 36 -0.24 6.93 -7.55
N ASN A 37 0.94 6.70 -8.14
CA ASN A 37 2.23 7.09 -7.56
C ASN A 37 2.44 6.55 -6.12
N VAL A 38 2.07 5.28 -5.90
CA VAL A 38 2.26 4.58 -4.62
C VAL A 38 3.75 4.56 -4.27
N ASN A 39 4.08 4.94 -3.04
CA ASN A 39 5.44 4.97 -2.50
C ASN A 39 5.47 4.44 -1.06
N LEU A 40 6.62 4.49 -0.40
CA LEU A 40 6.78 3.98 0.96
C LEU A 40 5.83 4.62 1.98
N GLN A 41 5.42 5.89 1.78
CA GLN A 41 4.44 6.56 2.65
C GLN A 41 3.00 6.09 2.41
N SER A 42 2.73 5.41 1.28
CA SER A 42 1.42 4.79 1.00
C SER A 42 1.21 3.50 1.79
N ALA A 43 2.26 2.92 2.37
CA ALA A 43 2.15 1.68 3.14
C ALA A 43 1.33 1.91 4.42
N GLY A 44 0.49 0.93 4.77
CA GLY A 44 -0.35 1.00 5.96
C GLY A 44 -1.68 0.27 5.80
N ARG A 45 -2.53 0.42 6.81
CA ARG A 45 -3.85 -0.21 6.85
C ARG A 45 -4.91 0.71 6.25
N PHE A 46 -5.55 0.23 5.20
CA PHE A 46 -6.68 0.90 4.54
C PHE A 46 -7.97 0.31 5.08
N ARG A 47 -8.93 1.17 5.42
CA ARG A 47 -10.27 0.78 5.89
C ARG A 47 -11.31 1.29 4.91
N CYS A 48 -12.23 0.42 4.52
CA CYS A 48 -13.43 0.77 3.79
C CYS A 48 -14.62 0.73 4.76
N GLU A 49 -15.52 1.70 4.63
CA GLU A 49 -16.74 1.80 5.42
C GLU A 49 -17.91 2.16 4.50
N VAL A 50 -18.99 1.40 4.59
CA VAL A 50 -20.23 1.64 3.84
C VAL A 50 -21.35 1.80 4.85
N SER A 51 -22.04 2.95 4.77
CA SER A 51 -23.13 3.31 5.67
C SER A 51 -24.41 3.57 4.88
N GLY A 52 -25.50 2.91 5.26
CA GLY A 52 -26.84 3.18 4.76
C GLY A 52 -27.45 4.42 5.42
N GLU A 53 -28.42 5.03 4.75
CA GLU A 53 -29.20 6.15 5.30
C GLU A 53 -30.43 5.66 6.07
N ALA A 54 -31.23 6.63 6.54
CA ALA A 54 -32.54 6.38 7.12
C ALA A 54 -33.39 5.46 6.22
N PRO A 55 -34.16 4.53 6.81
CA PRO A 55 -34.38 4.35 8.26
C PRO A 55 -33.37 3.38 8.93
N SER A 56 -32.53 2.70 8.16
CA SER A 56 -31.76 1.54 8.65
C SER A 56 -30.42 1.91 9.29
N PHE A 57 -29.76 2.98 8.82
CA PHE A 57 -28.48 3.48 9.33
C PHE A 57 -27.40 2.40 9.59
N GLN A 58 -27.42 1.31 8.82
CA GLN A 58 -26.46 0.21 9.01
C GLN A 58 -25.10 0.60 8.46
N THR A 59 -24.04 0.26 9.20
CA THR A 59 -22.66 0.50 8.79
C THR A 59 -21.90 -0.81 8.79
N VAL A 60 -21.20 -1.10 7.70
CA VAL A 60 -20.28 -2.22 7.56
C VAL A 60 -18.87 -1.71 7.27
N THR A 61 -17.88 -2.40 7.82
CA THR A 61 -16.48 -1.97 7.76
C THR A 61 -15.56 -3.14 7.51
N GLU A 62 -14.58 -2.95 6.65
CA GLU A 62 -13.52 -3.92 6.40
C GLU A 62 -12.19 -3.18 6.22
N HIS A 63 -11.07 -3.91 6.30
CA HIS A 63 -9.74 -3.34 6.14
C HIS A 63 -8.80 -4.29 5.41
N GLY A 64 -7.75 -3.73 4.83
CA GLY A 64 -6.63 -4.47 4.27
C GLY A 64 -5.31 -3.73 4.50
N ASP A 65 -4.23 -4.47 4.63
CA ASP A 65 -2.89 -3.92 4.80
C ASP A 65 -2.17 -3.83 3.45
N MET A 66 -1.71 -2.64 3.10
CA MET A 66 -0.88 -2.38 1.92
C MET A 66 0.59 -2.36 2.33
N ILE A 67 1.37 -3.29 1.78
CA ILE A 67 2.82 -3.32 1.91
C ILE A 67 3.43 -2.78 0.62
N VAL A 68 4.27 -1.76 0.73
CA VAL A 68 5.03 -1.23 -0.40
C VAL A 68 6.49 -1.63 -0.23
N ALA A 69 6.99 -2.42 -1.17
CA ALA A 69 8.39 -2.79 -1.21
C ALA A 69 9.16 -1.82 -2.13
N TYR A 70 10.26 -1.29 -1.62
CA TYR A 70 11.22 -0.52 -2.41
C TYR A 70 12.50 -1.34 -2.55
N LEU A 71 12.88 -1.64 -3.80
CA LEU A 71 14.11 -2.36 -4.10
C LEU A 71 15.27 -1.36 -4.21
N PRO A 72 16.48 -1.72 -3.76
CA PRO A 72 17.65 -0.85 -3.92
C PRO A 72 17.93 -0.54 -5.40
N ASP A 73 18.26 0.72 -5.70
CA ASP A 73 18.61 1.15 -7.06
C ASP A 73 19.93 0.51 -7.55
N GLU A 74 20.80 0.10 -6.62
CA GLU A 74 22.12 -0.48 -6.87
C GLU A 74 22.07 -1.91 -7.46
N GLY A 75 20.86 -2.49 -7.59
CA GLY A 75 20.61 -3.78 -8.20
C GLY A 75 20.54 -4.93 -7.19
N SER A 76 20.79 -6.16 -7.67
CA SER A 76 20.80 -7.33 -6.80
C SER A 76 21.93 -7.27 -5.76
N PRO A 77 21.68 -7.67 -4.50
CA PRO A 77 22.70 -7.65 -3.47
C PRO A 77 23.89 -8.52 -3.86
N LYS A 78 25.09 -8.03 -3.54
CA LYS A 78 26.37 -8.70 -3.84
C LYS A 78 26.87 -9.39 -2.58
N ILE A 79 27.09 -10.69 -2.69
CA ILE A 79 27.74 -11.46 -1.63
C ILE A 79 29.26 -11.30 -1.77
N SER A 80 29.91 -10.84 -0.70
CA SER A 80 31.35 -10.59 -0.66
C SER A 80 31.99 -11.17 0.61
N GLY A 81 33.32 -11.24 0.65
CA GLY A 81 34.09 -11.73 1.80
C GLY A 81 34.21 -13.26 1.91
N GLY A 82 33.66 -14.01 0.95
CA GLY A 82 33.81 -15.46 0.87
C GLY A 82 35.20 -15.90 0.43
N ARG A 83 35.62 -17.10 0.86
CA ARG A 83 36.86 -17.75 0.41
C ARG A 83 36.57 -18.67 -0.78
N PRO A 84 37.53 -18.90 -1.70
CA PRO A 84 37.33 -19.79 -2.85
C PRO A 84 37.07 -21.25 -2.47
N ARG A 85 37.55 -21.68 -1.30
CA ARG A 85 37.44 -23.05 -0.79
C ARG A 85 37.34 -23.05 0.74
N TYR A 86 36.65 -24.06 1.26
CA TYR A 86 36.46 -24.31 2.69
C TYR A 86 36.66 -25.80 2.98
N GLN A 87 37.07 -26.11 4.21
CA GLN A 87 37.15 -27.47 4.74
C GLN A 87 35.96 -27.79 5.65
N ILE A 88 35.73 -29.09 5.87
CA ILE A 88 34.67 -29.54 6.78
C ILE A 88 35.01 -29.03 8.19
N GLY A 89 34.09 -28.26 8.79
CA GLY A 89 34.26 -27.61 10.08
C GLY A 89 34.61 -26.12 10.01
N ASP A 90 34.87 -25.56 8.82
CA ASP A 90 35.12 -24.13 8.66
C ASP A 90 33.84 -23.30 8.87
N TYR A 91 34.02 -22.13 9.49
CA TYR A 91 32.99 -21.09 9.56
C TYR A 91 33.05 -20.18 8.33
N VAL A 92 31.90 -20.06 7.64
CA VAL A 92 31.73 -19.15 6.51
C VAL A 92 31.10 -17.85 7.02
N ARG A 93 31.87 -16.75 6.97
CA ARG A 93 31.38 -15.40 7.26
C ARG A 93 31.45 -14.57 5.99
N VAL A 94 30.30 -14.19 5.46
CA VAL A 94 30.15 -13.40 4.24
C VAL A 94 29.30 -12.18 4.53
N ASN A 95 29.48 -11.14 3.72
CA ASN A 95 28.67 -9.93 3.75
C ASN A 95 27.73 -9.92 2.55
N CYS A 96 26.48 -9.56 2.81
CA CYS A 96 25.48 -9.27 1.79
C CYS A 96 25.32 -7.74 1.78
N THR A 97 25.70 -7.09 0.69
CA THR A 97 25.59 -5.64 0.49
C THR A 97 24.75 -5.38 -0.73
#